data_AF-A0A929V4I5-F1
#
_entry.id   AF-A0A929V4I5-F1
#
_cell.length_a   1.000
_cell.length_b   1.000
_cell.length_c   1.000
_cell.angle_alpha   90.00
_cell.angle_beta   90.00
_cell.angle_gamma   90.00
#
_symmetry.space_group_name_H-M   'P 1'
#
loop_
_entity.id
_entity.type
_entity.pdbx_description
1 polymer ?
#
loop_
_entity_poly.entity_id
_entity_poly.type
_entity_poly.pdbx_seq_one_letter_code
_entity_poly.pdbx_strand_id
1 'polypeptide(L)'
;FEKSEKFHAKWQKSGQTIFIEPQTYYNDVGSSIQEFMNYYKIPLSDLLILCDDFNLDFGTLRYREKGTDGGNNGLKSTIRALSTTDFKRLRLGTANNAMRKKMGDVDFVLGRFTSEEREKLPEILTDIAKRIDDFIQE
;
A
#
# COMPACT_ATOMS: atom_id res chain seq x y z
N PHE A 1 7.30 -4.02 14.91
CA PHE A 1 6.28 -2.95 14.88
C PHE A 1 5.74 -2.66 16.27
N GLU A 2 5.82 -1.41 16.70
CA GLU A 2 5.20 -0.86 17.90
C GLU A 2 3.85 -0.22 17.55
N LYS A 3 2.88 -0.23 18.47
CA LYS A 3 1.61 0.49 18.28
C LYS A 3 1.76 1.95 18.73
N SER A 4 1.24 2.87 17.94
CA SER A 4 1.14 4.29 18.29
C SER A 4 -0.30 4.75 18.19
N GLU A 5 -0.88 5.12 19.34
CA GLU A 5 -2.18 5.79 19.39
C GLU A 5 -2.11 7.17 18.73
N LYS A 6 -1.00 7.88 18.89
CA LYS A 6 -0.79 9.21 18.30
C LYS A 6 -0.90 9.21 16.78
N PHE A 7 -0.40 8.17 16.13
CA PHE A 7 -0.37 8.06 14.67
C PHE A 7 -1.41 7.10 14.11
N HIS A 8 -2.22 6.50 15.00
CA HIS A 8 -3.15 5.41 14.67
C HIS A 8 -2.52 4.35 13.77
N ALA A 9 -1.32 3.86 14.11
CA ALA A 9 -0.55 2.94 13.28
C ALA A 9 0.26 1.94 14.09
N LYS A 10 0.54 0.79 13.48
CA LYS A 10 1.70 -0.02 13.81
C LYS A 10 2.88 0.53 13.01
N TRP A 11 4.02 0.72 13.65
CA TRP A 11 5.16 1.32 12.95
C TRP A 11 6.50 0.80 13.50
N GLN A 12 7.56 0.99 12.73
CA GLN A 12 8.92 0.67 13.14
C GLN A 12 9.89 1.60 12.44
N LYS A 13 10.88 2.09 13.19
CA LYS A 13 12.00 2.84 12.63
C LYS A 13 13.24 1.96 12.58
N SER A 14 13.91 1.93 11.43
CA SER A 14 15.19 1.26 11.22
C SER A 14 16.15 2.21 10.53
N GLY A 15 17.13 2.74 11.27
CA GLY A 15 18.00 3.80 10.77
C GLY A 15 17.20 5.05 10.37
N GLN A 16 17.27 5.42 9.09
CA GLN A 16 16.53 6.55 8.51
C GLN A 16 15.17 6.14 7.92
N THR A 17 14.87 4.84 7.85
CA THR A 17 13.62 4.32 7.27
C THR A 17 12.55 4.16 8.33
N ILE A 18 11.31 4.54 7.99
CA ILE A 18 10.13 4.37 8.83
C ILE A 18 9.13 3.49 8.08
N PHE A 19 8.80 2.34 8.64
CA PHE A 19 7.75 1.46 8.16
C PHE A 19 6.46 1.75 8.93
N ILE A 20 5.35 1.91 8.21
CA ILE A 20 4.04 2.17 8.80
C ILE A 20 2.99 1.22 8.23
N GLU A 21 2.13 0.72 9.12
CA GLU A 21 0.89 0.01 8.83
C GLU A 21 -0.24 0.77 9.55
N PRO A 22 -0.92 1.71 8.86
CA PRO A 22 -2.06 2.43 9.43
C PRO A 22 -3.09 1.46 10.01
N GLN A 23 -3.62 1.79 11.19
CA GLN A 23 -4.66 1.03 11.91
C GLN A 23 -6.00 1.80 11.90
N THR A 24 -6.15 2.76 10.99
CA THR A 24 -7.43 3.40 10.67
C THR A 24 -8.31 2.47 9.83
N TYR A 25 -9.51 2.91 9.48
CA TYR A 25 -10.19 2.32 8.32
C TYR A 25 -9.40 2.57 7.04
N TYR A 26 -9.52 1.66 6.06
CA TYR A 26 -8.78 1.75 4.79
C TYR A 26 -9.07 3.06 4.03
N ASN A 27 -10.29 3.57 4.13
CA ASN A 27 -10.70 4.83 3.50
C ASN A 27 -10.12 6.09 4.18
N ASP A 28 -9.45 5.93 5.32
CA ASP A 28 -8.92 7.01 6.16
C ASP A 28 -7.41 6.91 6.40
N VAL A 29 -6.71 5.96 5.76
CA VAL A 29 -5.26 5.77 5.91
C VAL A 29 -4.42 7.01 5.61
N GLY A 30 -4.95 7.94 4.79
CA GLY A 30 -4.27 9.18 4.45
C GLY A 30 -3.97 10.07 5.65
N SER A 31 -4.82 10.08 6.69
CA SER A 31 -4.58 10.90 7.89
C SER A 31 -3.34 10.42 8.65
N SER A 32 -3.23 9.10 8.87
CA SER A 32 -2.08 8.48 9.52
C SER A 32 -0.78 8.77 8.75
N ILE A 33 -0.80 8.61 7.41
CA ILE A 33 0.36 8.91 6.55
C ILE A 33 0.77 10.38 6.70
N GLN A 34 -0.19 11.32 6.62
CA GLN A 34 0.07 12.74 6.75
C GLN A 34 0.67 13.10 8.11
N GLU A 35 0.19 12.51 9.21
CA GLU A 35 0.72 12.75 10.54
C GLU A 35 2.19 12.32 10.68
N PHE A 36 2.55 11.15 10.13
CA PHE A 36 3.96 10.72 10.10
C PHE A 36 4.83 11.68 9.30
N MET A 37 4.40 12.05 8.09
CA MET A 37 5.16 12.98 7.25
C MET A 37 5.35 14.34 7.92
N ASN A 38 4.31 14.88 8.53
CA ASN A 38 4.36 16.17 9.22
C ASN A 38 5.23 16.14 10.47
N TYR A 39 5.20 15.04 11.23
CA TYR A 39 5.99 14.90 12.45
C TYR A 39 7.48 14.69 12.16
N TYR A 40 7.81 13.80 11.24
CA TYR A 40 9.19 13.48 10.88
C TYR A 40 9.77 14.36 9.78
N LYS A 41 8.98 15.29 9.22
CA LYS A 41 9.39 16.20 8.14
C LYS A 41 9.86 15.45 6.88
N ILE A 42 9.15 14.37 6.54
CA ILE A 42 9.47 13.51 5.39
C ILE A 42 8.99 14.21 4.11
N PRO A 43 9.86 14.44 3.11
CA PRO A 43 9.44 14.99 1.83
C PRO A 43 8.67 13.94 1.00
N LEU A 44 7.85 14.39 0.04
CA LEU A 44 7.05 13.49 -0.81
C LEU A 44 7.91 12.53 -1.65
N SER A 45 9.13 12.93 -2.02
CA SER A 45 10.09 12.08 -2.76
C SER A 45 10.46 10.80 -2.02
N ASP A 46 10.38 10.82 -0.69
CA ASP A 46 10.81 9.74 0.20
C ASP A 46 9.60 8.91 0.67
N LEU A 47 8.41 9.16 0.13
CA LEU A 47 7.21 8.38 0.39
C LEU A 47 7.01 7.30 -0.68
N LEU A 48 7.00 6.04 -0.25
CA LEU A 48 6.55 4.89 -1.03
C LEU A 48 5.29 4.28 -0.43
N ILE A 49 4.21 4.19 -1.21
CA ILE A 49 2.98 3.50 -0.82
C ILE A 49 2.92 2.10 -1.41
N LEU A 50 2.71 1.09 -0.55
CA LEU A 50 2.44 -0.30 -0.93
C LEU A 50 0.92 -0.53 -0.91
N CYS A 51 0.33 -0.99 -2.02
CA CYS A 51 -1.11 -1.25 -2.09
C CYS A 51 -1.46 -2.34 -3.10
N ASP A 52 -2.66 -2.91 -2.97
CA ASP A 52 -3.22 -3.86 -3.92
C ASP A 52 -3.87 -3.17 -5.15
N ASP A 53 -3.98 -3.92 -6.24
CA ASP A 53 -4.64 -3.49 -7.47
C ASP A 53 -5.37 -4.66 -8.14
N PHE A 54 -6.69 -4.70 -7.98
CA PHE A 54 -7.55 -5.70 -8.62
C PHE A 54 -7.68 -5.52 -10.15
N ASN A 55 -7.04 -4.50 -10.74
CA ASN A 55 -6.96 -4.32 -12.19
C ASN A 55 -5.69 -4.95 -12.80
N LEU A 56 -4.79 -5.48 -11.96
CA LEU A 56 -3.57 -6.16 -12.42
C LEU A 56 -3.66 -7.65 -12.09
N ASP A 57 -3.20 -8.46 -13.03
CA ASP A 57 -3.14 -9.91 -12.86
C ASP A 57 -2.40 -10.27 -11.57
N PHE A 58 -2.91 -11.29 -10.87
CA PHE A 58 -2.37 -11.72 -9.59
C PHE A 58 -0.85 -11.92 -9.63
N GLY A 59 -0.14 -11.30 -8.69
CA GLY A 59 1.33 -11.36 -8.59
C GLY A 59 2.08 -10.34 -9.45
N THR A 60 1.39 -9.58 -10.30
CA THR A 60 2.01 -8.49 -11.06
C THR A 60 2.45 -7.38 -10.12
N LEU A 61 3.75 -7.09 -10.06
CA LEU A 61 4.28 -5.92 -9.36
C LEU A 61 4.39 -4.74 -10.32
N ARG A 62 3.82 -3.60 -9.94
CA ARG A 62 3.87 -2.37 -10.75
C ARG A 62 4.29 -1.18 -9.91
N TYR A 63 5.48 -0.67 -10.20
CA TYR A 63 5.97 0.57 -9.64
C TYR A 63 5.50 1.78 -10.46
N ARG A 64 5.17 2.88 -9.77
CA ARG A 64 4.78 4.17 -10.36
C ARG A 64 5.32 5.32 -9.53
N GLU A 65 5.99 6.26 -10.18
CA GLU A 65 6.42 7.54 -9.57
C GLU A 65 5.24 8.42 -9.14
N LYS A 66 4.14 8.38 -9.92
CA LYS A 66 2.92 9.16 -9.69
C LYS A 66 1.71 8.54 -10.39
N GLY A 67 0.52 9.00 -10.04
CA GLY A 67 -0.72 8.58 -10.71
C GLY A 67 -1.98 8.77 -9.87
N THR A 68 -3.13 8.50 -10.48
CA THR A 68 -4.45 8.53 -9.81
C THR A 68 -4.63 7.35 -8.85
N ASP A 69 -5.75 7.31 -8.13
CA ASP A 69 -6.11 6.23 -7.20
C ASP A 69 -6.46 4.90 -7.88
N GLY A 70 -6.93 4.95 -9.13
CA GLY A 70 -7.28 3.74 -9.88
C GLY A 70 -8.39 2.92 -9.22
N GLY A 71 -9.31 3.57 -8.50
CA GLY A 71 -10.39 2.95 -7.75
C GLY A 71 -9.98 2.44 -6.37
N ASN A 72 -8.71 2.57 -5.97
CA ASN A 72 -8.25 2.14 -4.64
C ASN A 72 -8.58 3.22 -3.59
N ASN A 73 -9.43 2.88 -2.61
CA ASN A 73 -9.88 3.82 -1.59
C ASN A 73 -8.75 4.32 -0.65
N GLY A 74 -7.72 3.51 -0.44
CA GLY A 74 -6.55 3.89 0.35
C GLY A 74 -5.75 4.96 -0.37
N LEU A 75 -5.47 4.77 -1.65
CA LEU A 75 -4.83 5.80 -2.49
C LEU A 75 -5.69 7.07 -2.59
N LYS A 76 -7.02 6.94 -2.71
CA LYS A 76 -7.94 8.09 -2.68
C LYS A 76 -7.83 8.87 -1.38
N SER A 77 -7.73 8.17 -0.24
CA SER A 77 -7.52 8.76 1.08
C SER A 77 -6.18 9.49 1.17
N THR A 78 -5.09 8.85 0.72
CA THR A 78 -3.74 9.44 0.70
C THR A 78 -3.67 10.68 -0.18
N ILE A 79 -4.23 10.62 -1.40
CA ILE A 79 -4.28 11.76 -2.32
C ILE A 79 -5.04 12.93 -1.69
N ARG A 80 -6.18 12.66 -1.04
CA ARG A 80 -6.96 13.69 -0.33
C ARG A 80 -6.17 14.32 0.81
N ALA A 81 -5.49 13.51 1.62
CA ALA A 81 -4.71 14.01 2.76
C ALA A 81 -3.49 14.82 2.32
N LEU A 82 -2.76 14.35 1.31
CA LEU A 82 -1.54 15.00 0.82
C LEU A 82 -1.80 16.08 -0.24
N SER A 83 -3.06 16.22 -0.70
CA SER A 83 -3.48 17.13 -1.77
C SER A 83 -2.66 17.01 -3.05
N THR A 84 -2.18 15.80 -3.35
CA THR A 84 -1.32 15.54 -4.51
C THR A 84 -1.40 14.08 -4.95
N THR A 85 -1.09 13.83 -6.22
CA THR A 85 -0.88 12.50 -6.79
C THR A 85 0.59 12.17 -7.00
N ASP A 86 1.49 13.06 -6.59
CA ASP A 86 2.93 13.00 -6.86
C ASP A 86 3.68 12.30 -5.72
N PHE A 87 3.49 10.99 -5.63
CA PHE A 87 4.17 10.12 -4.68
C PHE A 87 4.33 8.72 -5.26
N LYS A 88 5.46 8.08 -4.93
CA LYS A 88 5.82 6.75 -5.42
C LYS A 88 4.88 5.71 -4.84
N ARG A 89 4.55 4.69 -5.64
CA ARG A 89 3.75 3.55 -5.19
C ARG A 89 4.17 2.26 -5.88
N LEU A 90 4.18 1.18 -5.11
CA LEU A 90 4.35 -0.18 -5.57
C LEU A 90 3.00 -0.91 -5.42
N ARG A 91 2.43 -1.33 -6.55
CA ARG A 91 1.14 -2.01 -6.61
C ARG A 91 1.34 -3.50 -6.76
N LEU A 92 0.64 -4.28 -5.94
CA LEU A 92 0.52 -5.73 -6.08
C LEU A 92 -0.79 -6.06 -6.80
N GLY A 93 -0.69 -6.74 -7.95
CA GLY A 93 -1.85 -7.25 -8.64
C GLY A 93 -2.56 -8.34 -7.86
N THR A 94 -3.89 -8.18 -7.75
CA THR A 94 -4.78 -9.08 -7.02
C THR A 94 -5.97 -9.52 -7.88
N ALA A 95 -5.96 -9.28 -9.19
CA ALA A 95 -7.10 -9.58 -10.05
C ALA A 95 -7.46 -11.08 -10.04
N ASN A 96 -8.73 -11.36 -9.75
CA ASN A 96 -9.36 -12.65 -9.98
C ASN A 96 -10.78 -12.39 -10.50
N ASN A 97 -10.88 -12.23 -11.82
CA ASN A 97 -12.12 -11.78 -12.48
C ASN A 97 -13.30 -12.72 -12.25
N ALA A 98 -13.05 -14.03 -12.11
CA ALA A 98 -14.10 -15.00 -11.84
C ALA A 98 -14.72 -14.78 -10.46
N MET A 99 -13.88 -14.60 -9.44
CA MET A 99 -14.33 -14.33 -8.07
C MET A 99 -14.99 -12.95 -7.96
N ARG A 100 -14.34 -11.93 -8.50
CA ARG A 100 -14.83 -10.54 -8.47
C ARG A 100 -16.19 -10.37 -9.14
N LYS A 101 -16.44 -11.03 -10.29
CA LYS A 101 -17.77 -11.02 -10.94
C LYS A 101 -18.86 -11.69 -10.08
N LYS A 102 -18.50 -12.65 -9.23
CA LYS A 102 -19.45 -13.41 -8.41
C LYS A 102 -19.86 -12.68 -7.14
N MET A 103 -18.95 -11.93 -6.52
CA MET A 103 -19.18 -11.28 -5.22
C MET A 103 -19.21 -9.74 -5.27
N GLY A 104 -18.79 -9.14 -6.38
CA GLY A 104 -18.64 -7.68 -6.49
C GLY A 104 -17.34 -7.18 -5.87
N ASP A 105 -17.01 -5.92 -6.14
CA ASP A 105 -15.68 -5.36 -5.84
C ASP A 105 -15.41 -5.25 -4.32
N VAL A 106 -16.42 -4.88 -3.53
CA VAL A 106 -16.27 -4.70 -2.06
C VAL A 106 -15.97 -6.03 -1.36
N ASP A 107 -16.78 -7.06 -1.62
CA ASP A 107 -16.59 -8.37 -1.01
C ASP A 107 -15.30 -9.04 -1.52
N PHE A 108 -14.91 -8.74 -2.76
CA PHE A 108 -13.67 -9.25 -3.35
C PHE A 108 -12.42 -8.75 -2.60
N VAL A 109 -12.31 -7.44 -2.36
CA VAL A 109 -11.13 -6.87 -1.67
C VAL A 109 -11.08 -7.21 -0.19
N LEU A 110 -12.21 -7.55 0.43
CA LEU A 110 -12.29 -8.07 1.80
C LEU A 110 -12.10 -9.59 1.86
N GLY A 111 -12.09 -10.25 0.71
CA GLY A 111 -11.94 -11.68 0.57
C GLY A 111 -10.55 -12.17 0.93
N ARG A 112 -10.44 -13.50 1.08
CA ARG A 112 -9.16 -14.18 1.32
C ARG A 112 -8.60 -14.66 -0.01
N PHE A 113 -7.27 -14.60 -0.15
CA PHE A 113 -6.58 -15.34 -1.21
C PHE A 113 -6.93 -16.82 -1.16
N THR A 114 -7.12 -17.40 -2.35
CA THR A 114 -7.29 -18.84 -2.58
C THR A 114 -6.02 -19.61 -2.17
N SER A 115 -6.11 -20.93 -2.05
CA SER A 115 -4.95 -21.76 -1.72
C SER A 115 -3.83 -21.61 -2.76
N GLU A 116 -4.16 -21.59 -4.05
CA GLU A 116 -3.21 -21.42 -5.16
C GLU A 116 -2.53 -20.05 -5.14
N GLU A 117 -3.29 -18.99 -4.84
CA GLU A 117 -2.72 -17.64 -4.68
C GLU A 117 -1.79 -17.58 -3.46
N ARG A 118 -2.18 -18.20 -2.33
CA ARG A 118 -1.37 -18.27 -1.11
C ARG A 118 -0.05 -18.99 -1.31
N GLU A 119 -0.02 -20.04 -2.12
CA GLU A 119 1.21 -20.77 -2.45
C GLU A 119 2.24 -19.90 -3.18
N LYS A 120 1.78 -18.91 -3.95
CA LYS A 120 2.63 -17.97 -4.70
C LYS A 120 3.05 -16.74 -3.89
N LEU A 121 2.34 -16.42 -2.81
CA LEU A 121 2.63 -15.23 -1.99
C LEU A 121 4.07 -15.15 -1.47
N PRO A 122 4.73 -16.23 -1.00
CA PRO A 122 6.10 -16.14 -0.49
C PRO A 122 7.11 -15.59 -1.51
N GLU A 123 7.00 -16.02 -2.78
CA GLU A 123 7.84 -15.52 -3.87
C GLU A 123 7.53 -14.06 -4.16
N ILE A 124 6.25 -13.70 -4.30
CA ILE A 124 5.81 -12.32 -4.53
C ILE A 124 6.29 -11.38 -3.42
N LEU A 125 6.18 -11.80 -2.16
CA LEU A 125 6.62 -11.01 -1.00
C LEU A 125 8.14 -10.84 -0.98
N THR A 126 8.89 -11.84 -1.44
CA THR A 126 10.34 -11.75 -1.58
C THR A 126 10.71 -10.71 -2.63
N ASP A 127 9.99 -10.64 -3.75
CA ASP A 127 10.23 -9.63 -4.77
C ASP A 127 9.79 -8.23 -4.34
N ILE A 128 8.69 -8.11 -3.58
CA ILE A 128 8.30 -6.84 -2.96
C ILE A 128 9.40 -6.35 -2.02
N ALA A 129 9.97 -7.22 -1.18
CA ALA A 129 11.06 -6.86 -0.27
C ALA A 129 12.27 -6.29 -1.04
N LYS A 130 12.69 -6.95 -2.14
CA LYS A 130 13.76 -6.43 -2.99
C LYS A 130 13.45 -5.05 -3.55
N ARG A 131 12.21 -4.79 -3.98
CA ARG A 131 11.80 -3.48 -4.50
C ARG A 131 11.79 -2.39 -3.43
N ILE A 132 11.49 -2.75 -2.19
CA ILE A 132 11.60 -1.85 -1.04
C ILE A 132 13.08 -1.53 -0.78
N ASP A 133 13.96 -2.54 -0.83
CA ASP A 133 15.40 -2.35 -0.67
C ASP A 133 15.99 -1.46 -1.78
N ASP A 134 15.59 -1.68 -3.04
CA ASP A 134 15.97 -0.84 -4.18
C ASP A 134 15.59 0.64 -3.90
N PHE A 135 14.36 0.89 -3.45
CA PHE A 135 13.88 2.25 -3.13
C PHE A 135 14.62 2.90 -1.95
N ILE A 136 14.99 2.12 -0.92
CA ILE A 136 15.73 2.64 0.24
C ILE A 136 17.17 3.04 -0.14
N GLN A 137 17.72 2.45 -1.19
CA GLN A 137 19.10 2.69 -1.67
C GLN A 137 19.21 3.78 -2.74
N GLU A 138 18.10 4.24 -3.32
CA GLU A 138 18.04 5.41 -4.23
C GLU A 138 18.48 6.71 -3.55
#